data_AF-A0A318KN34-F1
#
_entry.id   AF-A0A318KN34-F1
#
_cell.length_a   1.000
_cell.length_b   1.000
_cell.length_c   1.000
_cell.angle_alpha   90.00
_cell.angle_beta   90.00
_cell.angle_gamma   90.00
#
_symmetry.space_group_name_H-M   'P 1'
#
loop_
_entity.id
_entity.type
_entity.pdbx_description
1 polymer ?
#
loop_
_entity_poly.entity_id
_entity_poly.type
_entity_poly.pdbx_seq_one_letter_code
_entity_poly.pdbx_strand_id
1 'polypeptide(L)'
;MNWYKALLISLICLAGCNESRNTANQASPAPVAEASQSKVTLDAVRNELMKHNFGQANQLADQLTAASPSVVEAWVVAAEAKAANQNRLAALAALEQAFNHGLREVSLIEQSRYLADIRNGEEYRTLLHRFGLRTHTTQAAVGDVSIVQGGGVTEVRAGDVSVKLPD
;
A
#
# COMPACT_ATOMS: atom_id res chain seq x y z
N MET A 1 -19.12 -39.79 28.38
CA MET A 1 -19.66 -39.85 29.76
C MET A 1 -19.81 -38.41 30.23
N ASN A 2 -21.06 -37.98 30.41
CA ASN A 2 -21.46 -36.60 30.74
C ASN A 2 -20.94 -36.21 32.13
N TRP A 3 -20.81 -34.90 32.42
CA TRP A 3 -21.22 -34.30 33.71
C TRP A 3 -21.25 -32.76 33.70
N TYR A 4 -22.47 -32.25 33.97
CA TYR A 4 -22.94 -30.99 34.59
C TYR A 4 -22.47 -29.61 34.04
N LYS A 5 -23.33 -28.80 33.41
CA LYS A 5 -24.46 -27.96 33.91
C LYS A 5 -24.04 -26.67 34.64
N ALA A 6 -24.62 -25.57 34.14
CA ALA A 6 -25.07 -24.37 34.88
C ALA A 6 -23.95 -23.41 35.36
N LEU A 7 -24.11 -22.09 35.50
CA LEU A 7 -25.23 -21.15 35.38
C LEU A 7 -24.59 -19.73 35.42
N LEU A 8 -25.15 -18.78 34.67
CA LEU A 8 -25.43 -17.36 35.00
C LEU A 8 -24.42 -16.45 35.76
N ILE A 9 -24.67 -15.12 35.60
CA ILE A 9 -24.22 -13.95 36.41
C ILE A 9 -23.14 -13.12 35.66
N SER A 10 -23.24 -11.80 35.41
CA SER A 10 -24.20 -10.78 35.84
C SER A 10 -24.27 -9.65 34.81
N LEU A 11 -25.48 -9.19 34.54
CA LEU A 11 -25.77 -7.84 34.06
C LEU A 11 -25.43 -6.87 35.20
N ILE A 12 -24.56 -5.88 34.97
CA ILE A 12 -24.36 -4.74 35.87
C ILE A 12 -24.76 -3.48 35.11
N CYS A 13 -26.02 -3.10 35.28
CA CYS A 13 -26.47 -1.73 35.13
C CYS A 13 -26.21 -1.01 36.45
N LEU A 14 -25.30 -0.04 36.46
CA LEU A 14 -25.30 1.00 37.50
C LEU A 14 -25.47 2.35 36.81
N ALA A 15 -26.70 2.84 36.94
CA ALA A 15 -27.06 4.22 36.76
C ALA A 15 -26.39 5.06 37.86
N GLY A 16 -25.60 6.05 37.45
CA GLY A 16 -25.25 7.19 38.28
C GLY A 16 -26.02 8.40 37.79
N CYS A 17 -27.13 8.71 38.46
CA CYS A 17 -27.87 9.96 38.30
C CYS A 17 -27.38 11.00 39.32
N ASN A 18 -27.63 12.28 38.96
CA ASN A 18 -27.76 13.51 39.75
C ASN A 18 -26.58 14.49 39.83
N GLU A 19 -26.79 15.81 39.74
CA GLU A 19 -27.91 16.67 39.30
C GLU A 19 -27.33 18.09 39.17
N SER A 20 -27.62 18.83 38.09
CA SER A 20 -27.66 20.30 38.12
C SER A 20 -28.45 20.81 36.90
N ARG A 21 -29.54 21.51 37.23
CA ARG A 21 -30.64 21.93 36.36
C ARG A 21 -30.28 23.20 35.57
N ASN A 22 -30.66 23.28 34.29
CA ASN A 22 -31.76 24.16 33.86
C ASN A 22 -32.01 24.17 32.33
N THR A 23 -33.29 23.98 31.99
CA THR A 23 -34.08 24.60 30.90
C THR A 23 -33.96 24.07 29.45
N ALA A 24 -35.00 23.32 29.09
CA ALA A 24 -35.78 23.34 27.84
C ALA A 24 -35.07 23.16 26.48
N ASN A 25 -35.21 21.97 25.88
CA ASN A 25 -36.15 21.73 24.78
C ASN A 25 -35.86 20.39 24.07
N GLN A 26 -36.94 19.81 23.56
CA GLN A 26 -37.02 18.80 22.50
C GLN A 26 -36.57 17.36 22.80
N ALA A 27 -37.59 16.50 22.79
CA ALA A 27 -37.46 15.10 22.46
C ALA A 27 -36.72 14.94 21.12
N SER A 28 -35.65 14.14 21.16
CA SER A 28 -35.12 13.46 19.99
C SER A 28 -34.55 12.13 20.50
N PRO A 29 -35.02 10.98 20.00
CA PRO A 29 -34.35 9.71 20.30
C PRO A 29 -32.90 9.84 19.82
N ALA A 30 -31.96 9.53 20.71
CA ALA A 30 -30.54 9.49 20.39
C ALA A 30 -30.35 8.64 19.12
N PRO A 31 -29.55 9.11 18.14
CA PRO A 31 -29.23 8.27 17.00
C PRO A 31 -28.51 7.05 17.59
N VAL A 32 -29.08 5.88 17.35
CA VAL A 32 -28.31 4.64 17.31
C VAL A 32 -27.11 4.98 16.45
N ALA A 33 -25.92 5.00 17.05
CA ALA A 33 -24.68 4.98 16.30
C ALA A 33 -24.68 3.62 15.59
N GLU A 34 -25.36 3.57 14.45
CA GLU A 34 -24.95 2.74 13.35
C GLU A 34 -23.47 3.06 13.20
N ALA A 35 -22.63 2.12 13.60
CA ALA A 35 -21.24 2.13 13.18
C ALA A 35 -21.32 2.15 11.66
N SER A 36 -21.30 3.36 11.09
CA SER A 36 -21.06 3.59 9.69
C SER A 36 -19.76 2.87 9.43
N GLN A 37 -19.87 1.64 8.93
CA GLN A 37 -18.81 0.98 8.19
C GLN A 37 -18.57 1.92 7.02
N SER A 38 -17.75 2.93 7.28
CA SER A 38 -17.17 3.78 6.26
C SER A 38 -16.40 2.81 5.41
N LYS A 39 -17.03 2.37 4.32
CA LYS A 39 -16.45 1.43 3.37
C LYS A 39 -15.13 2.06 2.97
N VAL A 40 -14.01 1.49 3.44
CA VAL A 40 -12.70 2.06 3.14
C VAL A 40 -12.56 2.11 1.64
N THR A 41 -12.27 3.29 1.11
CA THR A 41 -12.15 3.53 -0.33
C THR A 41 -10.68 3.66 -0.72
N LEU A 42 -10.40 3.48 -2.01
CA LEU A 42 -9.08 3.78 -2.59
C LEU A 42 -8.65 5.23 -2.28
N ASP A 43 -9.61 6.17 -2.36
CA ASP A 43 -9.34 7.59 -2.10
C ASP A 43 -8.98 7.88 -0.65
N ALA A 44 -9.54 7.14 0.31
CA ALA A 44 -9.16 7.29 1.72
C ALA A 44 -7.68 6.95 1.94
N VAL A 45 -7.19 5.86 1.36
CA VAL A 45 -5.77 5.48 1.45
C VAL A 45 -4.87 6.52 0.76
N ARG A 46 -5.25 6.94 -0.45
CA ARG A 46 -4.51 7.96 -1.21
C ARG A 46 -4.43 9.30 -0.48
N ASN A 47 -5.52 9.72 0.17
CA ASN A 47 -5.55 10.95 0.94
C ASN A 47 -4.57 10.91 2.12
N GLU A 48 -4.50 9.80 2.83
CA GLU A 48 -3.52 9.65 3.93
C GLU A 48 -2.08 9.56 3.42
N LEU A 49 -1.83 8.95 2.25
CA LEU A 49 -0.53 9.00 1.56
C LEU A 49 -0.11 10.44 1.22
N MET A 50 -1.04 11.26 0.72
CA MET A 50 -0.79 12.68 0.41
C MET A 50 -0.49 13.50 1.67
N LYS A 51 -1.15 13.19 2.80
CA LYS A 51 -0.88 13.81 4.10
C LYS A 51 0.40 13.31 4.77
N HIS A 52 1.10 12.35 4.15
CA HIS A 52 2.25 11.65 4.73
C HIS A 52 1.94 10.88 6.03
N ASN A 53 0.68 10.53 6.24
CA ASN A 53 0.23 9.70 7.36
C ASN A 53 0.42 8.22 7.02
N PHE A 54 1.66 7.77 6.84
CA PHE A 54 1.97 6.45 6.27
C PHE A 54 1.48 5.28 7.12
N GLY A 55 1.50 5.41 8.45
CA GLY A 55 0.95 4.40 9.35
C GLY A 55 -0.56 4.21 9.17
N GLN A 56 -1.31 5.31 9.08
CA GLN A 56 -2.76 5.29 8.84
C GLN A 56 -3.08 4.79 7.43
N ALA A 57 -2.33 5.25 6.41
CA ALA A 57 -2.47 4.76 5.05
C ALA A 57 -2.28 3.24 4.96
N ASN A 58 -1.29 2.69 5.67
CA ASN A 58 -1.05 1.26 5.70
C ASN A 58 -2.21 0.49 6.37
N GLN A 59 -2.74 0.97 7.50
CA GLN A 59 -3.89 0.35 8.15
C GLN A 59 -5.16 0.38 7.26
N LEU A 60 -5.42 1.50 6.60
CA LEU A 60 -6.54 1.61 5.66
C LEU A 60 -6.34 0.70 4.45
N ALA A 61 -5.11 0.57 3.95
CA ALA A 61 -4.79 -0.35 2.86
C ALA A 61 -5.05 -1.82 3.23
N ASP A 62 -4.73 -2.24 4.46
CA ASP A 62 -5.03 -3.60 4.95
C ASP A 62 -6.54 -3.83 5.02
N GLN A 63 -7.30 -2.86 5.53
CA GLN A 63 -8.76 -2.93 5.55
C GLN A 63 -9.37 -2.98 4.13
N LEU A 64 -8.83 -2.17 3.20
CA LEU A 64 -9.29 -2.12 1.82
C LEU A 64 -9.07 -3.45 1.09
N THR A 65 -7.89 -4.04 1.22
CA THR A 65 -7.55 -5.31 0.56
C THR A 65 -8.28 -6.50 1.17
N ALA A 66 -8.55 -6.47 2.48
CA ALA A 66 -9.41 -7.46 3.13
C ALA A 66 -10.87 -7.36 2.66
N ALA A 67 -11.39 -6.15 2.47
CA ALA A 67 -12.75 -5.92 2.01
C ALA A 67 -12.93 -6.16 0.50
N SER A 68 -11.87 -5.99 -0.29
CA SER A 68 -11.91 -6.04 -1.75
C SER A 68 -10.74 -6.86 -2.33
N PRO A 69 -10.64 -8.16 -2.02
CA PRO A 69 -9.48 -8.98 -2.40
C PRO A 69 -9.35 -9.20 -3.91
N SER A 70 -10.44 -9.11 -4.68
CA SER A 70 -10.41 -9.26 -6.14
C SER A 70 -10.02 -7.98 -6.89
N VAL A 71 -9.92 -6.84 -6.20
CA VAL A 71 -9.68 -5.54 -6.84
C VAL A 71 -8.18 -5.31 -6.94
N VAL A 72 -7.65 -5.37 -8.16
CA VAL A 72 -6.21 -5.17 -8.43
C VAL A 72 -5.71 -3.82 -7.91
N GLU A 73 -6.47 -2.74 -8.11
CA GLU A 73 -6.08 -1.40 -7.69
C GLU A 73 -5.95 -1.27 -6.18
N ALA A 74 -6.73 -2.05 -5.41
CA ALA A 74 -6.60 -2.10 -3.95
C ALA A 74 -5.23 -2.64 -3.54
N TRP A 75 -4.75 -3.68 -4.23
CA TRP A 75 -3.43 -4.24 -4.00
C TRP A 75 -2.29 -3.32 -4.43
N VAL A 76 -2.45 -2.59 -5.55
CA VAL A 76 -1.46 -1.58 -5.98
C VAL A 76 -1.34 -0.47 -4.95
N VAL A 77 -2.46 0.14 -4.55
CA VAL A 77 -2.47 1.22 -3.53
C VAL A 77 -1.96 0.71 -2.18
N ALA A 78 -2.23 -0.56 -1.84
CA ALA A 78 -1.67 -1.16 -0.64
C ALA A 78 -0.15 -1.34 -0.71
N ALA A 79 0.40 -1.68 -1.86
CA ALA A 79 1.84 -1.71 -2.05
C ALA A 79 2.47 -0.32 -1.87
N GLU A 80 1.83 0.73 -2.40
CA GLU A 80 2.28 2.11 -2.22
C GLU A 80 2.30 2.53 -0.75
N ALA A 81 1.21 2.25 -0.02
CA ALA A 81 1.11 2.54 1.41
C ALA A 81 2.17 1.81 2.24
N LYS A 82 2.39 0.52 1.95
CA LYS A 82 3.40 -0.31 2.61
C LYS A 82 4.82 0.18 2.31
N ALA A 83 5.10 0.55 1.07
CA ALA A 83 6.39 1.09 0.66
C ALA A 83 6.67 2.45 1.30
N ALA A 84 5.67 3.34 1.33
CA ALA A 84 5.75 4.63 2.00
C ALA A 84 6.00 4.50 3.51
N ASN A 85 5.46 3.43 4.13
CA ASN A 85 5.72 3.07 5.51
C ASN A 85 7.03 2.25 5.69
N GLN A 86 7.93 2.28 4.71
CA GLN A 86 9.23 1.59 4.70
C GLN A 86 9.16 0.06 4.87
N ASN A 87 8.00 -0.55 4.63
CA ASN A 87 7.82 -1.99 4.70
C ASN A 87 7.94 -2.62 3.31
N ARG A 88 9.19 -2.78 2.87
CA ARG A 88 9.54 -3.31 1.54
C ARG A 88 8.97 -4.71 1.29
N LEU A 89 9.08 -5.62 2.26
CA LEU A 89 8.61 -7.00 2.11
C LEU A 89 7.09 -7.06 1.96
N ALA A 90 6.35 -6.32 2.79
CA ALA A 90 4.91 -6.29 2.67
C ALA A 90 4.45 -5.64 1.35
N ALA A 91 5.17 -4.61 0.88
CA ALA A 91 4.88 -3.97 -0.39
C ALA A 91 5.09 -4.93 -1.58
N LEU A 92 6.19 -5.70 -1.59
CA LEU A 92 6.42 -6.76 -2.58
C LEU A 92 5.32 -7.83 -2.54
N ALA A 93 4.90 -8.25 -1.35
CA ALA A 93 3.80 -9.19 -1.20
C ALA A 93 2.47 -8.64 -1.74
N ALA A 94 2.18 -7.36 -1.53
CA ALA A 94 1.00 -6.71 -2.10
C ALA A 94 1.07 -6.62 -3.63
N LEU A 95 2.25 -6.36 -4.21
CA LEU A 95 2.44 -6.42 -5.67
C LEU A 95 2.25 -7.83 -6.23
N GLU A 96 2.75 -8.86 -5.53
CA GLU A 96 2.50 -10.25 -5.89
C GLU A 96 1.00 -10.57 -5.92
N GLN A 97 0.24 -10.09 -4.93
CA GLN A 97 -1.23 -10.21 -4.96
C GLN A 97 -1.83 -9.47 -6.16
N ALA A 98 -1.38 -8.25 -6.45
CA ALA A 98 -1.85 -7.52 -7.62
C ALA A 98 -1.63 -8.31 -8.93
N PHE A 99 -0.46 -8.94 -9.10
CA PHE A 99 -0.15 -9.77 -10.26
C PHE A 99 -0.98 -11.07 -10.32
N ASN A 100 -1.21 -11.71 -9.17
CA ASN A 100 -2.11 -12.86 -9.05
C ASN A 100 -3.55 -12.51 -9.47
N HIS A 101 -4.00 -11.31 -9.13
CA HIS A 101 -5.34 -10.81 -9.44
C HIS A 101 -5.47 -10.22 -10.85
N GLY A 102 -4.43 -10.28 -11.67
CA GLY A 102 -4.50 -9.93 -13.09
C GLY A 102 -3.84 -8.62 -13.48
N LEU A 103 -3.05 -7.98 -12.61
CA LEU A 103 -2.18 -6.90 -13.04
C LEU A 103 -1.18 -7.43 -14.07
N ARG A 104 -1.21 -6.85 -15.27
CA ARG A 104 -0.29 -7.16 -16.36
C ARG A 104 0.50 -5.92 -16.80
N GLU A 105 -0.10 -4.76 -16.67
CA GLU A 105 0.56 -3.49 -16.98
C GLU A 105 1.28 -2.96 -15.75
N VAL A 106 2.62 -2.98 -15.81
CA VAL A 106 3.49 -2.47 -14.76
C VAL A 106 3.61 -0.94 -14.77
N SER A 107 2.98 -0.26 -15.75
CA SER A 107 3.05 1.21 -15.88
C SER A 107 2.53 1.94 -14.64
N LEU A 108 1.51 1.42 -13.96
CA LEU A 108 1.02 1.98 -12.69
C LEU A 108 2.09 1.92 -11.59
N ILE A 109 2.89 0.86 -11.58
CA ILE A 109 4.01 0.68 -10.64
C ILE A 109 5.17 1.61 -11.02
N GLU A 110 5.45 1.75 -12.32
CA GLU A 110 6.50 2.62 -12.86
C GLU A 110 6.20 4.12 -12.68
N GLN A 111 4.94 4.51 -12.58
CA GLN A 111 4.54 5.90 -12.30
C GLN A 111 4.55 6.24 -10.80
N SER A 112 4.45 5.23 -9.93
CA SER A 112 4.37 5.49 -8.49
C SER A 112 5.70 5.92 -7.89
N ARG A 113 5.72 7.09 -7.25
CA ARG A 113 6.89 7.60 -6.53
C ARG A 113 7.28 6.73 -5.33
N TYR A 114 6.29 6.14 -4.66
CA TYR A 114 6.52 5.35 -3.44
C TYR A 114 7.14 3.98 -3.75
N LEU A 115 6.95 3.49 -4.97
CA LEU A 115 7.48 2.19 -5.41
C LEU A 115 8.87 2.32 -6.06
N ALA A 116 9.43 3.53 -6.18
CA ALA A 116 10.71 3.76 -6.85
C ALA A 116 11.83 2.88 -6.29
N ASP A 117 11.97 2.82 -4.96
CA ASP A 117 13.00 2.01 -4.31
C ASP A 117 12.77 0.51 -4.50
N ILE A 118 11.50 0.08 -4.52
CA ILE A 118 11.13 -1.33 -4.75
C ILE A 118 11.46 -1.74 -6.17
N ARG A 119 11.20 -0.88 -7.16
CA ARG A 119 11.46 -1.18 -8.58
C ARG A 119 12.93 -1.42 -8.89
N ASN A 120 13.83 -0.77 -8.15
CA ASN A 120 15.27 -0.94 -8.30
C ASN A 120 15.79 -2.21 -7.59
N GLY A 121 14.93 -2.91 -6.83
CA GLY A 121 15.28 -4.14 -6.13
C GLY A 121 15.32 -5.37 -7.04
N GLU A 122 16.24 -6.29 -6.74
CA GLU A 122 16.34 -7.60 -7.41
C GLU A 122 15.07 -8.44 -7.20
N GLU A 123 14.42 -8.33 -6.03
CA GLU A 123 13.22 -9.07 -5.68
C GLU A 123 12.05 -8.66 -6.57
N TYR A 124 11.95 -7.37 -6.92
CA TYR A 124 10.94 -6.90 -7.87
C TYR A 124 11.19 -7.44 -9.27
N ARG A 125 12.44 -7.43 -9.74
CA ARG A 125 12.81 -8.05 -11.04
C ARG A 125 12.50 -9.55 -11.07
N THR A 126 12.81 -10.25 -9.98
CA THR A 126 12.51 -11.68 -9.81
C THR A 126 11.00 -11.93 -9.84
N LEU A 127 10.24 -11.08 -9.16
CA LEU A 127 8.78 -11.14 -9.13
C LEU A 127 8.21 -10.94 -10.55
N LEU A 128 8.65 -9.91 -11.27
CA LEU A 128 8.22 -9.69 -12.66
C LEU A 128 8.53 -10.88 -13.57
N HIS A 129 9.74 -11.42 -13.48
CA HIS A 129 10.16 -12.58 -14.26
C HIS A 129 9.26 -13.80 -13.99
N ARG A 130 8.90 -14.06 -12.72
CA ARG A 130 7.99 -15.15 -12.34
C ARG A 130 6.62 -15.01 -13.00
N PHE A 131 6.12 -13.79 -13.12
CA PHE A 131 4.83 -13.49 -13.75
C PHE A 131 4.92 -13.27 -15.27
N GLY A 132 6.11 -13.46 -15.87
CA GLY A 132 6.34 -13.24 -17.30
C GLY A 132 6.20 -11.78 -17.74
N LEU A 133 6.27 -10.84 -16.79
CA LEU A 133 6.16 -9.41 -17.04
C LEU A 133 7.56 -8.81 -17.32
N ARG A 134 7.61 -7.82 -18.21
CA ARG A 134 8.84 -7.07 -18.51
C ARG A 134 8.63 -5.61 -18.13
N THR A 135 9.63 -5.00 -17.50
CA THR A 135 9.69 -3.55 -17.40
C THR A 135 10.08 -2.95 -18.74
N HIS A 136 9.56 -1.78 -19.05
CA HIS A 136 9.98 -1.05 -20.25
C HIS A 136 11.37 -0.41 -20.05
N THR A 137 11.78 -0.25 -18.79
CA THR A 137 13.09 0.26 -18.42
C THR A 137 14.03 -0.92 -18.16
N THR A 138 14.81 -1.31 -19.16
CA THR A 138 15.98 -2.17 -18.97
C THR A 138 17.08 -1.31 -18.36
N GLN A 139 17.24 -1.34 -17.04
CA GLN A 139 18.49 -0.87 -16.43
C GLN A 139 19.60 -1.84 -16.88
N ALA A 140 20.62 -1.27 -17.52
CA ALA A 140 21.85 -1.97 -17.89
C ALA A 140 22.46 -2.61 -16.64
N ALA A 141 22.91 -3.87 -16.73
CA ALA A 141 23.56 -4.52 -15.61
C ALA A 141 24.90 -3.84 -15.28
N VAL A 142 25.39 -4.03 -14.06
CA VAL A 142 26.74 -3.57 -13.70
C VAL A 142 27.75 -4.29 -14.59
N GLY A 143 28.47 -3.54 -15.43
CA GLY A 143 29.38 -4.07 -16.45
C GLY A 143 28.90 -3.90 -17.89
N ASP A 144 27.60 -3.65 -18.11
CA ASP A 144 27.05 -3.35 -19.45
C ASP A 144 27.36 -1.92 -19.90
N VAL A 145 27.79 -1.06 -18.96
CA VAL A 145 28.17 0.33 -19.21
C VAL A 145 29.67 0.48 -19.06
N SER A 146 30.34 0.92 -20.13
CA SER A 146 31.76 1.27 -20.13
C SER A 146 31.91 2.78 -20.32
N ILE A 147 32.65 3.43 -19.42
CA ILE A 147 33.01 4.85 -19.54
C ILE A 147 34.52 4.90 -19.79
N VAL A 148 34.90 5.44 -20.95
CA VAL A 148 36.30 5.64 -21.34
C VAL A 148 36.55 7.13 -21.48
N GLN A 149 37.45 7.66 -20.66
CA GLN A 149 37.83 9.07 -20.70
C GLN A 149 39.23 9.20 -21.31
N GLY A 150 39.37 10.02 -22.36
CA GLY A 150 40.66 10.24 -22.99
C GLY A 150 40.58 11.17 -24.19
N GLY A 151 41.57 12.05 -24.34
CA GLY A 151 41.67 12.97 -25.48
C GLY A 151 40.69 14.13 -25.46
N GLY A 152 40.26 14.61 -24.28
CA GLY A 152 39.31 15.73 -24.14
C GLY A 152 37.84 15.35 -24.39
N VAL A 153 37.56 14.05 -24.39
CA VAL A 153 36.21 13.49 -24.57
C VAL A 153 36.01 12.34 -23.60
N THR A 154 34.79 12.29 -23.06
CA THR A 154 34.26 11.17 -22.30
C THR A 154 33.35 10.34 -23.21
N GLU A 155 33.74 9.10 -23.52
CA GLU A 155 32.91 8.16 -24.26
C GLU A 155 32.16 7.22 -23.30
N VAL A 156 30.83 7.23 -23.38
CA VAL A 156 29.94 6.32 -22.65
C VAL A 156 29.39 5.29 -23.63
N ARG A 157 29.59 4.01 -23.34
CA ARG A 157 29.11 2.88 -24.13
C ARG A 157 28.11 2.06 -23.32
N ALA A 158 26.96 1.75 -23.90
CA ALA A 158 25.94 0.88 -23.31
C ALA A 158 25.33 0.00 -24.41
N GLY A 159 25.68 -1.28 -24.45
CA GLY A 159 25.30 -2.19 -25.55
C GLY A 159 25.78 -1.66 -26.91
N ASP A 160 24.85 -1.52 -27.85
CA ASP A 160 25.12 -0.98 -29.21
C ASP A 160 25.17 0.55 -29.29
N VAL A 161 24.93 1.26 -28.18
CA VAL A 161 24.92 2.73 -28.14
C VAL A 161 26.25 3.26 -27.61
N SER A 162 26.85 4.19 -28.34
CA SER A 162 28.04 4.96 -27.95
C SER A 162 27.71 6.45 -28.01
N VAL A 163 28.00 7.18 -26.93
CA VAL A 163 27.84 8.64 -26.84
C VAL A 163 29.18 9.24 -26.47
N LYS A 164 29.64 10.22 -27.26
CA LYS A 164 30.85 10.99 -26.98
C LYS A 164 30.45 12.38 -26.48
N LEU A 165 30.90 12.71 -25.28
CA LEU A 165 30.72 14.01 -24.66
C LEU A 165 32.07 14.74 -24.69
N PRO A 166 32.16 15.96 -25.22
CA PRO A 166 33.33 16.79 -24.99
C PRO A 166 33.45 17.07 -23.48
N ASP A 167 34.68 17.04 -22.97
CA ASP A 167 34.97 17.40 -21.57
C ASP A 167 34.62 18.88 -21.26
#